data_AF-A0A9E0Q634-F1
#
_entry.id   AF-A0A9E0Q634-F1
#
_cell.length_a   1.000
_cell.length_b   1.000
_cell.length_c   1.000
_cell.angle_alpha   90.00
_cell.angle_beta   90.00
_cell.angle_gamma   90.00
#
_symmetry.space_group_name_H-M   'P 1'
#
loop_
_entity.id
_entity.type
_entity.pdbx_description
1 polymer ?
#
loop_
_entity_poly.entity_id
_entity_poly.type
_entity_poly.pdbx_seq_one_letter_code
_entity_poly.pdbx_strand_id
1 'polypeptide(L)'
;MLHDDALRQSIGGALQGFAVHCLPDTDAPRGRAAVALVVTEEGPGAQVGSLPAYTHWSTQAALVLTRRALHLRHHANQWALPGGRTEVGESPEQAALRELREEVGLSLPP
;
A
#
# COMPACT_ATOMS: atom_id res chain seq x y z
N MET A 1 -0.07 -10.87 -15.25
CA MET A 1 1.35 -10.60 -14.97
C MET A 1 1.73 -11.44 -13.77
N LEU A 2 2.84 -12.18 -13.81
CA LEU A 2 3.22 -13.06 -12.70
C LEU A 2 3.88 -12.27 -11.57
N HIS A 3 3.69 -12.69 -10.33
CA HIS A 3 4.43 -12.19 -9.18
C HIS A 3 5.81 -12.86 -9.15
N ASP A 4 6.75 -12.31 -9.93
CA ASP A 4 8.11 -12.83 -10.08
C ASP A 4 9.16 -11.73 -10.11
N ASP A 5 10.44 -12.11 -10.21
CA ASP A 5 11.56 -11.17 -10.26
C ASP A 5 11.54 -10.29 -11.53
N ALA A 6 10.97 -10.78 -12.63
CA ALA A 6 10.83 -9.99 -13.85
C ALA A 6 9.84 -8.84 -13.64
N LEU A 7 8.74 -9.09 -12.95
CA LEU A 7 7.82 -8.04 -12.53
C LEU A 7 8.50 -7.03 -11.59
N ARG A 8 9.24 -7.51 -10.57
CA ARG A 8 9.99 -6.64 -9.65
C ARG A 8 10.94 -5.72 -10.41
N GLN A 9 11.70 -6.25 -11.36
CA GLN A 9 12.62 -5.48 -12.20
C GLN A 9 11.88 -4.48 -13.08
N SER A 10 10.75 -4.89 -13.67
CA SER A 10 9.91 -4.01 -14.50
C SER A 10 9.36 -2.83 -13.70
N ILE A 11 8.87 -3.07 -12.48
CA ILE A 11 8.39 -2.01 -11.58
C ILE A 11 9.54 -1.08 -11.22
N GLY A 12 10.69 -1.63 -10.81
CA GLY A 12 11.87 -0.84 -10.48
C GLY A 12 12.34 0.05 -11.63
N GLY A 13 12.43 -0.51 -12.84
CA GLY A 13 12.81 0.24 -14.04
C GLY A 13 11.78 1.32 -14.42
N ALA A 14 10.49 1.02 -14.30
CA ALA A 14 9.44 2.01 -14.56
C ALA A 14 9.50 3.17 -13.56
N LEU A 15 9.67 2.89 -12.26
CA LEU A 15 9.75 3.91 -11.21
C LEU A 15 10.96 4.84 -11.38
N GLN A 16 12.10 4.31 -11.84
CA GLN A 16 13.29 5.11 -12.14
C GLN A 16 13.06 6.15 -13.26
N GLY A 17 12.05 5.94 -14.12
CA GLY A 17 11.68 6.89 -15.16
C GLY A 17 10.92 8.13 -14.65
N PHE A 18 10.45 8.12 -13.40
CA PHE A 18 9.71 9.24 -12.82
C PHE A 18 10.63 10.13 -11.99
N ALA A 19 10.56 11.44 -12.21
CA ALA A 19 11.19 12.41 -11.33
C ALA A 19 10.48 12.44 -9.96
N VAL A 20 11.24 12.25 -8.89
CA VAL A 20 10.71 12.36 -7.52
C VAL A 20 10.51 13.83 -7.19
N HIS A 21 9.26 14.22 -6.90
CA HIS A 21 8.92 15.57 -6.48
C HIS A 21 8.70 15.61 -4.97
N CYS A 22 9.58 16.34 -4.26
CA CYS A 22 9.45 16.59 -2.84
C CYS A 22 8.79 17.94 -2.61
N LEU A 23 7.63 17.95 -1.94
CA LEU A 23 7.04 19.20 -1.44
C LEU A 23 7.88 19.73 -0.26
N PRO A 24 8.02 21.05 -0.08
CA PRO A 24 8.59 21.65 1.13
C PRO A 24 7.85 21.23 2.40
N ASP A 25 8.55 21.14 3.53
CA ASP A 25 7.91 20.81 4.83
C ASP A 25 6.88 21.86 5.29
N THR A 26 7.04 23.11 4.85
CA THR A 26 6.10 24.20 5.14
C THR A 26 4.73 24.00 4.49
N ASP A 27 4.63 23.15 3.48
CA ASP A 27 3.41 22.96 2.68
C ASP A 27 2.52 21.81 3.18
N ALA A 28 2.88 21.19 4.30
CA ALA A 28 2.14 20.09 4.92
C ALA A 28 1.61 20.44 6.32
N PRO A 29 0.69 21.41 6.48
CA PRO A 29 0.17 21.85 7.78
C PRO A 29 -0.59 20.76 8.56
N ARG A 30 -0.97 19.65 7.90
CA ARG A 30 -1.63 18.48 8.51
C ARG A 30 -0.70 17.26 8.68
N GLY A 31 0.60 17.44 8.45
CA GLY A 31 1.59 16.37 8.39
C GLY A 31 1.62 15.67 7.02
N ARG A 32 2.62 14.79 6.84
CA ARG A 32 2.74 13.92 5.66
C ARG A 32 2.09 12.57 5.94
N ALA A 33 1.71 11.89 4.87
CA ALA A 33 1.27 10.50 4.92
C ALA A 33 2.20 9.64 4.09
N ALA A 34 2.40 8.41 4.54
CA ALA A 34 3.11 7.38 3.79
C ALA A 34 2.18 6.19 3.56
N VAL A 35 2.29 5.59 2.37
CA VAL A 35 1.48 4.44 1.96
C VAL A 35 2.38 3.35 1.40
N ALA A 36 2.01 2.10 1.63
CA ALA A 36 2.68 0.94 1.08
C ALA A 36 1.98 0.46 -0.20
N LEU A 37 2.74 0.33 -1.30
CA LEU A 37 2.27 -0.39 -2.49
C LEU A 37 2.73 -1.84 -2.41
N VAL A 38 1.88 -2.70 -1.85
CA VAL A 38 2.22 -4.12 -1.65
C VAL A 38 1.77 -4.95 -2.84
N VAL A 39 2.74 -5.59 -3.49
CA VAL A 39 2.50 -6.56 -4.57
C VAL A 39 2.65 -7.97 -4.00
N THR A 40 1.68 -8.82 -4.27
CA THR A 40 1.64 -10.22 -3.81
C THR A 40 1.07 -11.12 -4.91
N GLU A 41 1.06 -12.42 -4.69
CA GLU A 41 0.26 -13.36 -5.49
C GLU A 41 -1.24 -13.22 -5.20
N GLU A 42 -2.04 -13.51 -6.22
CA GLU A 42 -3.50 -13.51 -6.16
C GLU A 42 -3.99 -14.77 -5.42
N GLY A 43 -4.71 -14.55 -4.33
CA GLY A 43 -5.37 -15.60 -3.57
C GLY A 43 -6.88 -15.35 -3.44
N PRO A 44 -7.56 -16.11 -2.57
CA PRO A 44 -9.00 -15.96 -2.32
C PRO A 44 -9.44 -14.56 -1.85
N GLY A 45 -8.49 -13.72 -1.41
CA GLY A 45 -8.73 -12.35 -1.00
C GLY A 45 -9.68 -12.24 0.20
N ALA A 46 -10.27 -11.06 0.38
CA ALA A 46 -11.21 -10.78 1.48
C ALA A 46 -12.67 -11.20 1.19
N GLN A 47 -12.93 -11.92 0.09
CA GLN A 47 -14.26 -12.41 -0.31
C GLN A 47 -15.35 -11.32 -0.30
N VAL A 48 -15.02 -10.13 -0.82
CA VAL A 48 -15.96 -9.01 -0.88
C VAL A 48 -16.93 -9.22 -2.04
N GLY A 49 -18.24 -9.19 -1.77
CA GLY A 49 -19.28 -9.59 -2.74
C GLY A 49 -19.33 -8.79 -4.05
N SER A 50 -18.66 -7.64 -4.14
CA SER A 50 -18.53 -6.85 -5.37
C SER A 50 -17.26 -7.15 -6.18
N LEU A 51 -16.39 -8.02 -5.68
CA LEU A 51 -15.14 -8.43 -6.31
C LEU A 51 -15.22 -9.92 -6.70
N PRO A 52 -14.47 -10.35 -7.72
CA PRO A 52 -14.35 -11.77 -8.05
C PRO A 52 -13.91 -12.58 -6.83
N ALA A 53 -14.56 -13.73 -6.62
CA ALA A 53 -14.15 -14.71 -5.62
C ALA A 53 -13.26 -15.76 -6.27
N TYR A 54 -11.98 -15.77 -5.91
CA TYR A 54 -11.05 -16.78 -6.40
C TYR A 54 -11.06 -17.99 -5.48
N THR A 55 -11.23 -19.18 -6.03
CA THR A 55 -11.31 -20.43 -5.25
C THR A 55 -9.98 -21.16 -5.14
N HIS A 56 -8.94 -20.65 -5.81
CA HIS A 56 -7.60 -21.24 -5.85
C HIS A 56 -6.54 -20.13 -5.87
N TRP A 57 -5.35 -20.47 -5.36
CA TRP A 57 -4.18 -19.61 -5.41
C TRP A 57 -3.67 -19.49 -6.85
N SER A 58 -3.21 -18.30 -7.20
CA SER A 58 -2.74 -17.94 -8.53
C SER A 58 -1.43 -17.16 -8.40
N THR A 59 -0.46 -17.48 -9.24
CA THR A 59 0.83 -16.76 -9.28
C THR A 59 0.72 -15.40 -9.98
N GLN A 60 -0.48 -14.95 -10.35
CA GLN A 60 -0.70 -13.62 -10.88
C GLN A 60 -0.45 -12.56 -9.78
N ALA A 61 0.13 -11.44 -10.16
CA ALA A 61 0.36 -10.33 -9.25
C ALA A 61 -0.96 -9.60 -8.91
N ALA A 62 -1.12 -9.30 -7.62
CA ALA A 62 -2.23 -8.57 -7.05
C ALA A 62 -1.71 -7.46 -6.10
N LEU A 63 -2.53 -6.45 -5.88
CA LEU A 63 -2.29 -5.38 -4.90
C LEU A 63 -3.10 -5.60 -3.63
N VAL A 64 -2.49 -5.34 -2.49
CA VAL A 64 -3.22 -5.28 -1.21
C VAL A 64 -3.88 -3.91 -1.08
N LEU A 65 -5.18 -3.91 -0.83
CA LEU A 65 -5.98 -2.73 -0.51
C LEU A 65 -6.71 -2.96 0.81
N THR A 66 -6.86 -1.90 1.60
CA THR A 66 -7.68 -1.88 2.81
C THR A 66 -8.97 -1.11 2.55
N ARG A 67 -10.05 -1.49 3.24
CA ARG A 67 -11.29 -0.72 3.25
C ARG A 67 -11.33 0.11 4.52
N ARG A 68 -11.25 1.43 4.37
CA ARG A 68 -11.20 2.37 5.49
C ARG A 68 -12.44 2.23 6.38
N ALA A 69 -12.22 2.22 7.70
CA ALA A 69 -13.29 2.05 8.67
C ALA A 69 -14.41 3.10 8.51
N LEU A 70 -15.67 2.67 8.72
CA LEU A 70 -16.86 3.49 8.52
C LEU A 70 -16.91 4.72 9.45
N HIS A 71 -16.28 4.64 10.63
CA HIS A 71 -16.33 5.69 11.64
C HIS A 71 -15.30 6.82 11.40
N LEU A 72 -14.49 6.75 10.36
CA LEU A 72 -13.49 7.77 10.06
C LEU A 72 -14.16 9.06 9.58
N ARG A 73 -13.73 10.20 10.12
CA ARG A 73 -14.27 11.53 9.75
C ARG A 73 -14.04 11.91 8.29
N HIS A 74 -13.00 11.34 7.66
CA HIS A 74 -12.65 11.58 6.27
C HIS A 74 -12.41 10.25 5.55
N HIS A 75 -12.86 10.17 4.29
CA HIS A 75 -12.65 9.02 3.39
C HIS A 75 -13.15 7.68 3.97
N ALA A 76 -14.21 7.72 4.78
CA ALA A 76 -14.85 6.49 5.29
C ALA A 76 -15.27 5.59 4.12
N ASN A 77 -15.13 4.27 4.32
CA ASN A 77 -15.57 3.24 3.38
C ASN A 77 -14.84 3.20 2.03
N GLN A 78 -13.80 4.02 1.82
CA GLN A 78 -13.02 4.02 0.59
C GLN A 78 -11.99 2.89 0.61
N TRP A 79 -11.73 2.32 -0.57
CA TRP A 79 -10.56 1.49 -0.80
C TRP A 79 -9.32 2.37 -0.79
N ALA A 80 -8.30 1.95 -0.05
CA ALA A 80 -7.05 2.68 0.10
C ALA A 80 -5.87 1.69 0.10
N LEU A 81 -4.69 2.23 -0.21
CA LEU A 81 -3.45 1.54 0.13
C LEU A 81 -3.28 1.55 1.66
N PRO A 82 -2.68 0.51 2.24
CA PRO A 82 -2.26 0.54 3.65
C PRO A 82 -1.36 1.75 3.89
N GLY A 83 -1.65 2.52 4.93
CA GLY A 83 -0.86 3.71 5.22
C GLY A 83 -1.57 4.75 6.06
N GLY A 84 -0.77 5.68 6.56
CA GLY A 84 -1.22 6.66 7.52
C GLY A 84 -0.25 7.81 7.67
N ARG A 85 -0.44 8.58 8.75
CA ARG A 85 0.33 9.79 9.00
C ARG A 85 1.73 9.41 9.48
N THR A 86 2.75 10.09 8.95
CA THR A 86 4.12 9.98 9.45
C THR A 86 4.22 10.58 10.84
N GLU A 87 4.84 9.86 11.78
CA GLU A 87 5.09 10.36 13.13
C GLU A 87 6.37 11.19 13.22
N VAL A 88 6.55 11.93 14.33
CA VAL A 88 7.74 12.77 14.52
C VAL A 88 8.98 11.89 14.64
N GLY A 89 9.98 12.13 13.78
CA GLY A 89 11.23 11.37 13.75
C GLY A 89 11.17 10.11 12.88
N GLU A 90 10.05 9.85 12.23
CA GLU A 90 9.85 8.69 11.35
C GLU A 90 10.15 9.04 9.88
N SER A 91 10.84 8.15 9.15
CA SER A 91 10.95 8.25 7.69
C SER A 91 9.65 7.82 6.99
N PRO A 92 9.40 8.22 5.74
CA PRO A 92 8.24 7.73 4.99
C PRO A 92 8.19 6.20 4.90
N GLU A 93 9.33 5.53 4.71
CA GLU A 93 9.39 4.07 4.66
C GLU A 93 9.03 3.45 6.01
N GLN A 94 9.55 4.00 7.11
CA GLN A 94 9.22 3.54 8.47
C GLN A 94 7.72 3.67 8.75
N ALA A 95 7.12 4.81 8.39
CA ALA A 95 5.69 5.06 8.54
C ALA A 95 4.85 4.06 7.73
N ALA A 96 5.20 3.83 6.46
CA ALA A 96 4.50 2.87 5.61
C ALA A 96 4.59 1.44 6.17
N LEU A 97 5.76 1.02 6.67
CA LEU A 97 5.96 -0.30 7.27
C LEU A 97 5.21 -0.48 8.59
N ARG A 98 5.19 0.55 9.46
CA ARG A 98 4.42 0.54 10.72
C ARG A 98 2.93 0.41 10.44
N GLU A 99 2.40 1.26 9.56
CA GLU A 99 0.97 1.24 9.20
C GLU A 99 0.58 -0.07 8.51
N LEU A 100 1.45 -0.62 7.63
CA LEU A 100 1.23 -1.92 7.03
C LEU A 100 1.12 -3.04 8.08
N ARG A 101 1.96 -3.00 9.11
CA ARG A 101 1.87 -3.93 10.24
C ARG A 101 0.57 -3.75 11.03
N GLU A 102 0.18 -2.52 11.30
CA GLU A 102 -1.00 -2.20 12.13
C GLU A 102 -2.32 -2.54 11.41
N GLU A 103 -2.44 -2.22 10.12
CA GLU A 103 -3.68 -2.40 9.37
C GLU A 103 -3.89 -3.82 8.85
N VAL A 104 -2.82 -4.51 8.44
CA VAL A 104 -2.92 -5.84 7.79
C VAL A 104 -2.02 -6.91 8.41
N GLY A 105 -1.26 -6.60 9.46
CA GLY A 105 -0.44 -7.59 10.18
C GLY A 105 0.84 -8.01 9.46
N LEU A 106 1.20 -7.36 8.34
CA LEU A 106 2.39 -7.71 7.56
C LEU A 106 3.63 -7.00 8.09
N SER A 107 4.69 -7.76 8.35
CA SER A 107 6.00 -7.24 8.76
C SER A 107 7.03 -7.57 7.69
N LEU A 108 7.70 -6.55 7.16
CA LEU A 108 8.74 -6.66 6.14
C LEU A 108 10.02 -5.97 6.62
N PRO A 109 11.20 -6.43 6.19
CA PRO A 109 12.42 -5.67 6.39
C PRO A 109 12.37 -4.36 5.59
N PRO A 110 13.11 -3.32 6.02
CA PRO A 110 13.28 -2.09 5.25
C PRO A 110 14.03 -2.31 3.94
#